data_AF-B9JN93-F1
#
_entry.id   AF-B9JN93-F1
#
_cell.length_a   1.000
_cell.length_b   1.000
_cell.length_c   1.000
_cell.angle_alpha   90.00
_cell.angle_beta   90.00
_cell.angle_gamma   90.00
#
_symmetry.space_group_name_H-M   'P 1'
#
loop_
_entity.id
_entity.type
_entity.pdbx_description
1 polymer ?
#
loop_
_entity_poly.entity_id
_entity_poly.type
_entity_poly.pdbx_seq_one_letter_code
_entity_poly.pdbx_strand_id
1 'polypeptide(L)'
;MAMSRSQGSNTQDWKDRTMNIAIRLTLVALLSLMAAFGVLAQEFTKGVVNKVDAKAKKVTIRHEDLKNLDMPAMTMVFRVEDPVLLQKFKEGAAIEFVAERVNGKLAVTQVK
;
A
#
# COMPACT_ATOMS: atom_id res chain seq x y z
N MET A 1 -40.58 -4.86 55.32
CA MET A 1 -39.20 -4.54 54.89
C MET A 1 -38.49 -5.86 54.62
N ALA A 2 -37.86 -5.99 53.44
CA ALA A 2 -37.06 -7.12 52.90
C ALA A 2 -37.84 -8.43 52.55
N MET A 3 -38.21 -8.68 51.28
CA MET A 3 -37.42 -9.25 50.15
C MET A 3 -36.90 -10.66 50.47
N SER A 4 -37.60 -11.74 50.08
CA SER A 4 -37.69 -12.39 48.75
C SER A 4 -36.47 -13.24 48.38
N ARG A 5 -36.71 -14.58 48.36
CA ARG A 5 -36.27 -15.64 47.41
C ARG A 5 -34.96 -15.44 46.62
N SER A 6 -34.17 -16.44 46.25
CA SER A 6 -34.27 -17.90 46.20
C SER A 6 -32.94 -18.39 45.62
N GLN A 7 -32.47 -19.53 46.12
CA GLN A 7 -31.55 -20.52 45.54
C GLN A 7 -30.74 -20.21 44.27
N GLY A 8 -29.46 -20.60 44.32
CA GLY A 8 -28.95 -21.60 43.39
C GLY A 8 -27.79 -21.19 42.49
N SER A 9 -26.73 -22.00 42.58
CA SER A 9 -25.59 -22.18 41.67
C SER A 9 -24.38 -21.23 41.87
N ASN A 10 -23.22 -21.69 42.35
CA ASN A 10 -22.36 -22.84 41.98
C ASN A 10 -21.34 -22.42 40.90
N THR A 11 -20.06 -22.33 41.29
CA THR A 11 -18.84 -22.42 40.45
C THR A 11 -18.63 -21.46 39.27
N GLN A 12 -19.62 -20.66 38.87
CA GLN A 12 -19.54 -19.76 37.71
C GLN A 12 -19.01 -18.36 38.08
N ASP A 13 -19.30 -17.85 39.28
CA ASP A 13 -18.91 -16.50 39.72
C ASP A 13 -17.38 -16.27 39.73
N TRP A 14 -16.58 -17.27 40.14
CA TRP A 14 -15.12 -17.18 40.07
C TRP A 14 -14.62 -17.15 38.62
N LYS A 15 -15.29 -17.87 37.71
CA LYS A 15 -14.98 -17.85 36.28
C LYS A 15 -15.34 -16.50 35.68
N ASP A 16 -16.43 -15.87 36.09
CA ASP A 16 -16.87 -14.55 35.60
C ASP A 16 -15.94 -13.42 36.08
N ARG A 17 -15.44 -13.52 37.32
CA ARG A 17 -14.47 -12.56 37.87
C ARG A 17 -13.08 -12.74 37.25
N THR A 18 -12.63 -13.96 37.01
CA THR A 18 -11.36 -14.23 36.30
C THR A 18 -11.46 -13.90 34.81
N MET A 19 -12.62 -14.11 34.19
CA MET A 19 -12.89 -13.81 32.78
C MET A 19 -12.97 -12.30 32.53
N ASN A 20 -13.49 -11.47 33.45
CA ASN A 20 -13.45 -10.01 33.30
C ASN A 20 -12.04 -9.40 33.45
N ILE A 21 -11.16 -10.01 34.25
CA ILE A 21 -9.76 -9.60 34.38
C ILE A 21 -8.95 -10.08 33.16
N ALA A 22 -9.22 -11.31 32.71
CA ALA A 22 -8.65 -11.85 31.46
C ALA A 22 -9.12 -11.03 30.24
N ILE A 23 -10.40 -10.65 30.16
CA ILE A 23 -10.96 -9.81 29.08
C ILE A 23 -10.31 -8.42 29.06
N ARG A 24 -10.11 -7.79 30.23
CA ARG A 24 -9.41 -6.49 30.34
C ARG A 24 -7.92 -6.58 29.98
N LEU A 25 -7.28 -7.73 30.18
CA LEU A 25 -5.89 -7.96 29.79
C LEU A 25 -5.73 -8.44 28.33
N THR A 26 -6.72 -9.12 27.76
CA THR A 26 -6.73 -9.50 26.33
C THR A 26 -7.03 -8.34 25.39
N LEU A 27 -7.56 -7.22 25.90
CA LEU A 27 -7.82 -6.01 25.10
C LEU A 27 -6.55 -5.20 24.74
N VAL A 28 -5.39 -5.48 25.35
CA VAL A 28 -4.12 -4.78 25.05
C VAL A 28 -3.14 -5.63 24.25
N ALA A 29 -3.31 -6.95 24.20
CA ALA A 29 -2.37 -7.84 23.50
C ALA A 29 -2.67 -8.04 22.00
N LEU A 30 -3.87 -7.74 21.53
CA LEU A 30 -4.25 -7.93 20.12
C LEU A 30 -4.05 -6.68 19.23
N LEU A 31 -3.61 -5.56 19.81
CA LEU A 31 -3.37 -4.31 19.09
C LEU A 31 -1.90 -4.10 18.68
N SER A 32 -1.05 -5.14 18.78
CA SER A 32 0.39 -5.02 18.52
C SER A 32 0.87 -5.71 17.25
N LEU A 33 -0.02 -6.30 16.44
CA LEU A 33 0.37 -7.10 15.27
C LEU A 33 0.09 -6.46 13.90
N MET A 34 -0.12 -5.15 13.80
CA MET A 34 -0.45 -4.47 12.52
C MET A 34 0.50 -3.33 12.14
N ALA A 35 1.75 -3.32 12.63
CA ALA A 35 2.73 -2.28 12.29
C ALA A 35 3.94 -2.78 11.47
N ALA A 36 3.82 -3.94 10.81
CA ALA A 36 4.88 -4.47 9.94
C ALA A 36 4.44 -4.56 8.46
N PHE A 37 3.54 -3.67 8.02
CA PHE A 37 3.48 -3.36 6.59
C PHE A 37 4.73 -2.54 6.28
N GLY A 38 5.81 -3.23 5.92
CA GLY A 38 7.04 -2.61 5.45
C GLY A 38 6.69 -1.59 4.38
N VAL A 39 7.10 -0.34 4.60
CA VAL A 39 7.17 0.66 3.54
C VAL A 39 8.20 0.13 2.56
N LEU A 40 7.74 -0.53 1.49
CA LEU A 40 8.60 -0.86 0.36
C LEU A 40 9.07 0.50 -0.18
N ALA A 41 10.34 0.83 0.02
CA ALA A 41 10.93 2.03 -0.54
C ALA A 41 10.89 1.87 -2.07
N GLN A 42 9.90 2.49 -2.69
CA GLN A 42 9.70 2.43 -4.12
C GLN A 42 10.74 3.35 -4.76
N GLU A 43 11.72 2.78 -5.47
CA GLU A 43 12.82 3.56 -6.06
C GLU A 43 12.29 4.40 -7.22
N PHE A 44 12.25 5.71 -7.00
CA PHE A 44 11.95 6.68 -8.04
C PHE A 44 13.14 6.85 -8.96
N THR A 45 12.90 6.74 -10.25
CA THR A 45 13.89 6.99 -11.29
C THR A 45 13.56 8.30 -11.99
N LYS A 46 14.60 9.10 -12.24
CA LYS A 46 14.44 10.35 -12.98
C LYS A 46 14.25 10.08 -14.46
N GLY A 47 13.42 10.89 -15.09
CA GLY A 47 13.27 10.83 -16.53
C GLY A 47 12.63 12.09 -17.10
N VAL A 48 12.67 12.21 -18.42
CA VAL A 48 12.06 13.31 -19.16
C VAL A 48 11.00 12.74 -20.10
N VAL A 49 9.79 13.25 -19.99
CA VAL A 49 8.68 12.87 -20.85
C VAL A 49 8.94 13.42 -22.26
N ASN A 50 9.10 12.54 -23.23
CA ASN A 50 9.29 12.95 -24.61
C ASN A 50 7.96 13.07 -25.37
N LYS A 51 7.01 12.16 -25.08
CA LYS A 51 5.70 12.13 -25.74
C LYS A 51 4.64 11.45 -24.88
N VAL A 52 3.41 11.96 -24.88
CA VAL A 52 2.27 11.36 -24.16
C VAL A 52 1.20 10.92 -25.15
N ASP A 53 0.90 9.62 -25.20
CA ASP A 53 -0.21 9.07 -25.98
C ASP A 53 -1.34 8.64 -25.05
N ALA A 54 -2.26 9.59 -24.79
CA ALA A 54 -3.43 9.37 -23.96
C ALA A 54 -4.41 8.35 -24.55
N LYS A 55 -4.47 8.24 -25.89
CA LYS A 55 -5.37 7.30 -26.57
C LYS A 55 -4.87 5.86 -26.42
N ALA A 56 -3.56 5.66 -26.56
CA ALA A 56 -2.93 4.36 -26.41
C ALA A 56 -2.55 4.00 -24.95
N LYS A 57 -2.73 4.94 -24.00
CA LYS A 57 -2.30 4.82 -22.60
C LYS A 57 -0.80 4.52 -22.45
N LYS A 58 0.00 5.23 -23.25
CA LYS A 58 1.46 5.05 -23.32
C LYS A 58 2.17 6.38 -23.20
N VAL A 59 3.33 6.37 -22.56
CA VAL A 59 4.18 7.54 -22.42
C VAL A 59 5.60 7.16 -22.82
N THR A 60 6.20 7.97 -23.69
CA THR A 60 7.61 7.82 -24.07
C THR A 60 8.44 8.64 -23.09
N ILE A 61 9.28 7.98 -22.31
CA ILE A 61 10.09 8.61 -21.27
C ILE A 61 11.56 8.30 -21.57
N ARG A 62 12.39 9.34 -21.56
CA ARG A 62 13.84 9.21 -21.48
C ARG A 62 14.20 9.00 -20.02
N HIS A 63 14.44 7.78 -19.62
CA HIS A 63 14.74 7.46 -18.23
C HIS A 63 16.24 7.43 -18.00
N GLU A 64 16.64 7.74 -16.77
CA GLU A 64 17.99 7.45 -16.28
C GLU A 64 18.12 5.96 -15.93
N ASP A 65 19.14 5.58 -15.19
CA ASP A 65 19.39 4.19 -14.83
C ASP A 65 18.24 3.62 -13.97
N LEU A 66 17.49 2.66 -14.53
CA LEU A 66 16.39 1.96 -13.87
C LEU A 66 16.95 0.75 -13.14
N LYS A 67 17.47 0.95 -11.93
CA LYS A 67 18.08 -0.10 -11.10
C LYS A 67 17.14 -1.26 -10.82
N ASN A 68 15.85 -0.96 -10.64
CA ASN A 68 14.83 -1.95 -10.33
C ASN A 68 14.50 -2.88 -11.50
N LEU A 69 14.89 -2.52 -12.72
CA LEU A 69 14.69 -3.30 -13.94
C LEU A 69 16.03 -3.68 -14.62
N ASP A 70 17.16 -3.33 -14.03
CA ASP A 70 18.51 -3.50 -14.58
C ASP A 70 18.64 -2.91 -16.00
N MET A 71 18.07 -1.71 -16.22
CA MET A 71 18.08 -1.04 -17.53
C MET A 71 18.85 0.29 -17.49
N PRO A 72 19.86 0.48 -18.37
CA PRO A 72 20.62 1.73 -18.43
C PRO A 72 19.75 2.88 -18.95
N ALA A 73 20.26 4.11 -18.82
CA ALA A 73 19.56 5.30 -19.30
C ALA A 73 19.24 5.23 -20.80
N MET A 74 17.94 5.15 -21.15
CA MET A 74 17.49 5.06 -22.54
C MET A 74 16.09 5.66 -22.73
N THR A 75 15.69 5.80 -24.00
CA THR A 75 14.34 6.27 -24.36
C THR A 75 13.47 5.08 -24.70
N MET A 76 12.41 4.85 -23.94
CA MET A 76 11.47 3.77 -24.21
C MET A 76 10.04 4.15 -23.85
N VAL A 77 9.11 3.27 -24.24
CA VAL A 77 7.68 3.49 -24.06
C VAL A 77 7.20 2.68 -22.86
N PHE A 78 6.64 3.39 -21.88
CA PHE A 78 6.00 2.80 -20.72
C PHE A 78 4.48 2.88 -20.86
N ARG A 79 3.77 1.86 -20.36
CA ARG A 79 2.32 1.88 -20.26
C ARG A 79 1.91 2.62 -18.98
N VAL A 80 0.80 3.33 -19.00
CA VAL A 80 0.22 3.94 -17.79
C VAL A 80 -1.21 3.47 -17.69
N GLU A 81 -1.50 2.60 -16.72
CA GLU A 81 -2.85 2.02 -16.59
C GLU A 81 -3.83 3.01 -15.97
N ASP A 82 -3.35 3.82 -15.02
CA ASP A 82 -4.12 4.82 -14.33
C ASP A 82 -4.29 6.10 -15.20
N PRO A 83 -5.52 6.46 -15.60
CA PRO A 83 -5.77 7.68 -16.37
C PRO A 83 -5.49 8.97 -15.59
N VAL A 84 -5.50 8.94 -14.25
CA VAL A 84 -5.14 10.08 -13.39
C VAL A 84 -3.64 10.30 -13.42
N LEU A 85 -2.84 9.24 -13.34
CA LEU A 85 -1.39 9.34 -13.54
C LEU A 85 -1.07 9.87 -14.93
N LEU A 86 -1.75 9.38 -15.97
CA LEU A 86 -1.50 9.80 -17.35
C LEU A 86 -1.67 11.32 -17.56
N GLN A 87 -2.60 11.95 -16.84
CA GLN A 87 -2.80 13.41 -16.88
C GLN A 87 -1.70 14.21 -16.20
N LYS A 88 -0.90 13.59 -15.31
CA LYS A 88 0.26 14.24 -14.70
C LYS A 88 1.46 14.33 -15.64
N PHE A 89 1.50 13.52 -16.69
CA PHE A 89 2.58 13.57 -17.68
C PHE A 89 2.35 14.72 -18.65
N LYS A 90 3.39 15.54 -18.80
CA LYS A 90 3.43 16.64 -19.76
C LYS A 90 4.68 16.49 -20.62
N GLU A 91 4.53 16.65 -21.93
CA GLU A 91 5.67 16.58 -22.85
C GLU A 91 6.73 17.63 -22.50
N GLY A 92 7.99 17.22 -22.49
CA GLY A 92 9.14 18.02 -22.08
C GLY A 92 9.35 18.12 -20.56
N ALA A 93 8.47 17.57 -19.73
CA ALA A 93 8.63 17.65 -18.28
C ALA A 93 9.66 16.65 -17.76
N ALA A 94 10.52 17.11 -16.86
CA ALA A 94 11.34 16.24 -16.01
C ALA A 94 10.46 15.74 -14.85
N ILE A 95 10.48 14.43 -14.63
CA ILE A 95 9.66 13.73 -13.64
C ILE A 95 10.49 12.69 -12.91
N GLU A 96 10.02 12.32 -11.73
CA GLU A 96 10.50 11.15 -10.99
C GLU A 96 9.39 10.11 -11.02
N PHE A 97 9.66 8.91 -11.55
CA PHE A 97 8.65 7.89 -11.75
C PHE A 97 9.15 6.50 -11.35
N VAL A 98 8.21 5.63 -11.03
CA VAL A 98 8.47 4.22 -10.74
C VAL A 98 7.89 3.41 -11.89
N ALA A 99 8.74 2.62 -12.55
CA ALA A 99 8.31 1.66 -13.56
C ALA A 99 8.42 0.24 -13.04
N GLU A 100 7.42 -0.59 -13.26
CA GLU A 100 7.43 -1.99 -12.86
C GLU A 100 6.99 -2.88 -14.03
N ARG A 101 7.39 -4.15 -13.97
CA ARG A 101 6.93 -5.15 -14.93
C ARG A 101 5.62 -5.77 -14.44
N VAL A 102 4.50 -5.21 -14.89
CA VAL A 102 3.15 -5.71 -14.59
C VAL A 102 2.70 -6.63 -15.73
N ASN A 103 2.39 -7.90 -15.42
CA ASN A 103 1.97 -8.89 -16.42
C ASN A 103 2.94 -9.03 -17.62
N GLY A 104 4.25 -8.95 -17.37
CA GLY A 104 5.28 -9.02 -18.40
C GLY A 104 5.45 -7.74 -19.23
N LYS A 105 4.73 -6.66 -18.93
CA LYS A 105 4.80 -5.37 -19.64
C LYS A 105 5.32 -4.28 -18.71
N LEU A 106 6.08 -3.34 -19.26
CA LEU A 106 6.64 -2.21 -18.50
C LEU A 106 5.56 -1.14 -18.32
N ALA A 107 5.20 -0.87 -17.07
CA ALA A 107 4.15 0.06 -16.70
C ALA A 107 4.62 1.03 -15.61
N VAL A 108 4.23 2.30 -15.72
CA VAL A 108 4.46 3.28 -14.65
C VAL A 108 3.40 3.09 -13.58
N THR A 109 3.84 2.83 -12.36
CA THR A 109 2.98 2.63 -11.20
C THR A 109 2.85 3.90 -10.37
N GLN A 110 3.88 4.74 -10.36
CA GLN A 110 3.88 6.01 -9.63
C GLN A 110 4.65 7.09 -10.38
N VAL A 111 4.21 8.34 -10.21
CA VAL A 111 4.90 9.55 -10.68
C VAL A 111 4.80 10.62 -9.61
N LYS A 112 5.89 11.35 -9.41
CA LYS A 112 6.00 12.48 -8.50
C LYS A 112 5.94 13.80 -9.26
#